data_AF-A0A161M2N5-F1
#
_entry.id   AF-A0A161M2N5-F1
#
_cell.length_a   1.000
_cell.length_b   1.000
_cell.length_c   1.000
_cell.angle_alpha   90.00
_cell.angle_beta   90.00
_cell.angle_gamma   90.00
#
_symmetry.space_group_name_H-M   'P 1'
#
loop_
_entity.id
_entity.type
_entity.pdbx_description
1 polymer ?
#
loop_
_entity_poly.entity_id
_entity_poly.type
_entity_poly.pdbx_seq_one_letter_code
_entity_poly.pdbx_strand_id
1 'polypeptide(L)'
;FPWSGIVDENFQLSDTFRVPSLKEGRMVRLISQLSNREEEMFRNMIRRLNTLVKTAQELDVRIMIDAEQTYFQPAISRITLEMMGKYNKDKAIVFNTYQCYLKDALNEVSTDLEQAKRQNFYFGCKLVRGAYMEQERARAAALGYPDPINPTYEATSDMYHRTLTECL
;
A
#
# COMPACT_ATOMS: atom_id res chain seq x y z
N PHE A 1 2.67 14.79 -0.44
CA PHE A 1 3.83 13.96 -0.06
C PHE A 1 4.55 13.51 -1.33
N PRO A 2 5.84 13.80 -1.54
CA PRO A 2 6.60 13.21 -2.64
C PRO A 2 7.24 11.91 -2.11
N TRP A 3 6.52 10.79 -2.28
CA TRP A 3 7.05 9.44 -2.02
C TRP A 3 7.93 8.92 -3.17
N SER A 4 8.14 9.76 -4.19
CA SER A 4 8.96 9.48 -5.36
C SER A 4 10.35 9.04 -4.93
N GLY A 5 10.71 7.80 -5.29
CA GLY A 5 12.03 7.24 -5.03
C GLY A 5 12.16 6.43 -3.75
N ILE A 6 11.10 6.20 -2.96
CA ILE A 6 11.18 5.33 -1.77
C ILE A 6 11.62 3.88 -2.11
N VAL A 7 11.39 3.46 -3.35
CA VAL A 7 11.80 2.15 -3.88
C VAL A 7 13.19 2.17 -4.52
N ASP A 8 13.88 3.32 -4.53
CA ASP A 8 15.24 3.45 -5.01
C ASP A 8 16.22 3.09 -3.90
N GLU A 9 17.19 2.24 -4.22
CA GLU A 9 18.10 1.63 -3.25
C GLU A 9 18.99 2.64 -2.50
N ASN A 10 19.13 3.85 -3.04
CA ASN A 10 19.92 4.93 -2.48
C ASN A 10 19.09 5.99 -1.72
N PHE A 11 17.79 5.76 -1.52
CA PHE A 11 16.92 6.75 -0.88
C PHE A 11 17.18 6.85 0.63
N GLN A 12 17.44 8.07 1.11
CA GLN A 12 17.56 8.39 2.54
C GLN A 12 16.26 9.02 3.04
N LEU A 13 15.47 8.25 3.82
CA LEU A 13 14.24 8.76 4.44
C LEU A 13 14.48 9.96 5.38
N SER A 14 15.67 10.04 5.97
CA SER A 14 16.08 11.07 6.93
C SER A 14 16.10 12.50 6.35
N ASP A 15 16.14 12.63 5.02
CA ASP A 15 16.23 13.93 4.34
C ASP A 15 14.88 14.47 3.84
N THR A 16 13.84 13.64 3.74
CA THR A 16 12.62 13.99 2.99
C THR A 16 11.56 14.75 3.80
N PHE A 17 11.60 14.76 5.13
CA PHE A 17 10.48 15.28 5.94
C PHE A 17 10.90 16.29 6.99
N ARG A 18 10.91 17.57 6.61
CA ARG A 18 11.00 18.69 7.55
C ARG A 18 9.82 19.65 7.32
N VAL A 19 9.10 20.01 8.37
CA VAL A 19 8.03 21.02 8.38
C VAL A 19 8.35 22.14 9.36
N PRO A 20 7.91 23.37 9.10
CA PRO A 20 8.09 24.46 10.05
C PRO A 20 7.26 24.20 11.31
N SER A 21 7.93 24.07 12.47
CA SER A 21 7.23 24.09 13.76
C SER A 21 6.92 25.54 14.12
N LEU A 22 5.63 25.85 14.17
CA LEU A 22 5.13 27.16 14.64
C LEU A 22 5.46 27.44 16.11
N LYS A 23 5.78 26.41 16.91
CA LYS A 23 6.21 26.55 18.31
C LYS A 23 7.72 26.74 18.47
N GLU A 24 8.53 26.10 17.64
CA GLU A 24 9.99 26.05 17.82
C GLU A 24 10.75 26.96 16.83
N GLY A 25 10.06 27.62 15.89
CA GLY A 25 10.69 28.53 14.92
C GLY A 25 11.71 27.87 13.99
N ARG A 26 11.75 26.53 13.96
CA ARG A 26 12.68 25.73 13.16
C ARG A 26 11.93 24.67 12.37
N MET A 27 12.60 24.18 11.33
CA MET A 27 12.16 23.02 10.58
C MET A 27 12.26 21.76 11.48
N VAL A 28 11.13 21.24 11.94
CA VAL A 28 11.01 19.99 12.70
C VAL A 28 10.64 18.84 11.79
N ARG A 29 11.09 17.63 12.11
CA ARG A 29 10.80 16.44 11.30
C ARG A 29 9.41 15.90 11.68
N LEU A 30 8.62 15.52 10.68
CA LEU A 30 7.18 15.17 10.81
C LEU A 30 6.93 13.73 11.31
N ILE A 31 7.94 12.86 11.27
CA ILE A 31 7.82 11.43 11.58
C ILE A 31 8.76 11.09 12.75
N SER A 32 8.31 10.26 13.70
CA SER A 32 9.17 9.64 14.71
C SER A 32 10.28 8.86 14.00
N GLN A 33 11.53 9.27 14.19
CA GLN A 33 12.66 8.68 13.46
C GLN A 33 12.65 7.16 13.60
N LEU A 34 12.68 6.46 12.47
CA LEU A 34 13.26 5.12 12.45
C LEU A 34 14.70 5.28 12.95
N SER A 35 15.11 4.47 13.91
CA SER A 35 16.51 4.34 14.29
C SER A 35 17.36 3.97 13.08
N ASN A 36 18.67 4.22 13.12
CA ASN A 36 19.59 3.82 12.05
C ASN A 36 19.43 2.34 11.66
N ARG A 37 19.17 1.49 12.67
CA ARG A 37 18.89 0.07 12.48
C ARG A 37 17.58 -0.17 11.74
N GLU A 38 16.50 0.53 12.09
CA GLU A 38 15.20 0.41 11.40
C GLU A 38 15.26 0.95 9.96
N GLU A 39 15.99 2.04 9.72
CA GLU A 39 16.24 2.51 8.35
C GLU A 39 17.01 1.48 7.52
N GLU A 40 18.02 0.83 8.11
CA GLU A 40 18.75 -0.24 7.45
C GLU A 40 17.86 -1.46 7.18
N MET A 41 16.99 -1.83 8.13
CA MET A 41 15.99 -2.90 7.92
C MET A 41 15.03 -2.55 6.78
N PHE A 42 14.57 -1.30 6.71
CA PHE A 42 13.72 -0.82 5.63
C PHE A 42 14.44 -0.87 4.27
N ARG A 43 15.67 -0.36 4.18
CA ARG A 43 16.50 -0.43 2.96
C ARG A 43 16.71 -1.88 2.51
N ASN A 44 16.99 -2.78 3.44
CA ASN A 44 17.16 -4.20 3.16
C ASN A 44 15.87 -4.84 2.63
N MET A 45 14.71 -4.48 3.18
CA MET A 45 13.42 -4.94 2.69
C MET A 45 13.16 -4.45 1.25
N ILE A 46 13.37 -3.17 0.97
CA ILE A 46 13.19 -2.59 -0.38
C ILE A 46 14.13 -3.24 -1.40
N ARG A 47 15.39 -3.50 -1.04
CA ARG A 47 16.34 -4.22 -1.91
C ARG A 47 15.88 -5.64 -2.24
N ARG A 48 15.36 -6.38 -1.25
CA ARG A 48 14.80 -7.73 -1.47
C ARG A 48 13.58 -7.68 -2.38
N LEU A 49 12.68 -6.71 -2.19
CA LEU A 49 11.52 -6.53 -3.06
C LEU A 49 11.93 -6.21 -4.50
N ASN A 50 12.88 -5.29 -4.72
CA ASN A 50 13.39 -5.01 -6.06
C ASN A 50 13.99 -6.27 -6.72
N THR A 51 14.73 -7.09 -5.96
CA THR A 51 15.30 -8.35 -6.47
C THR A 51 14.21 -9.34 -6.88
N LEU A 52 13.19 -9.54 -6.03
CA LEU A 52 12.05 -10.40 -6.32
C LEU A 52 11.28 -9.93 -7.56
N VAL A 53 10.89 -8.65 -7.62
CA VAL A 53 10.11 -8.09 -8.74
C VAL A 53 10.90 -8.13 -10.04
N LYS A 54 12.20 -7.80 -10.01
CA LYS A 54 13.06 -7.91 -11.19
C LYS A 54 13.13 -9.35 -11.69
N THR A 55 13.31 -10.32 -10.79
CA THR A 55 13.38 -11.74 -11.15
C THR A 55 12.04 -12.21 -11.76
N ALA A 56 10.91 -11.78 -11.20
CA ALA A 56 9.60 -12.09 -11.75
C ALA A 56 9.37 -11.48 -13.14
N GLN A 57 9.84 -10.26 -13.37
CA GLN A 57 9.80 -9.62 -14.69
C GLN A 57 10.64 -10.41 -15.71
N GLU A 58 11.86 -10.83 -15.35
CA GLU A 58 12.77 -11.61 -16.21
C GLU A 58 12.20 -12.99 -16.57
N LEU A 59 11.51 -13.63 -15.63
CA LEU A 59 10.87 -14.95 -15.81
C LEU A 59 9.45 -14.87 -16.38
N ASP A 60 8.95 -13.66 -16.65
CA ASP A 60 7.57 -13.42 -17.08
C ASP A 60 6.50 -14.06 -16.17
N VAL A 61 6.65 -13.87 -14.86
CA VAL A 61 5.68 -14.30 -13.85
C VAL A 61 5.17 -13.12 -13.05
N ARG A 62 3.98 -13.25 -12.46
CA ARG A 62 3.35 -12.19 -11.67
C ARG A 62 3.73 -12.31 -10.20
N ILE A 63 3.93 -11.19 -9.53
CA ILE A 63 4.04 -11.10 -8.07
C ILE A 63 2.78 -10.46 -7.52
N MET A 64 2.20 -11.12 -6.53
CA MET A 64 1.07 -10.61 -5.76
C MET A 64 1.56 -10.30 -4.35
N ILE A 65 1.47 -9.05 -3.94
CA ILE A 65 1.80 -8.63 -2.58
C ILE A 65 0.55 -8.77 -1.74
N ASP A 66 0.60 -9.62 -0.72
CA ASP A 66 -0.54 -9.89 0.15
C ASP A 66 -0.89 -8.68 1.01
N ALA A 67 -2.18 -8.54 1.28
CA ALA A 67 -2.70 -7.55 2.20
C ALA A 67 -2.64 -8.08 3.63
N GLU A 68 -2.46 -7.17 4.58
CA GLU A 68 -2.41 -7.44 6.01
C GLU A 68 -3.52 -6.66 6.74
N GLN A 69 -3.41 -6.56 8.07
CA GLN A 69 -4.34 -5.75 8.86
C GLN A 69 -4.27 -4.26 8.47
N THR A 70 -5.38 -3.55 8.68
CA THR A 70 -5.61 -2.17 8.23
C THR A 70 -4.54 -1.17 8.70
N TYR A 71 -3.88 -1.44 9.83
CA TYR A 71 -2.84 -0.56 10.37
C TYR A 71 -1.46 -0.76 9.73
N PHE A 72 -1.23 -1.86 9.00
CA PHE A 72 -0.03 -2.05 8.16
C PHE A 72 -0.29 -1.74 6.68
N GLN A 73 -1.53 -1.91 6.24
CA GLN A 73 -1.91 -1.84 4.83
C GLN A 73 -1.53 -0.54 4.10
N PRO A 74 -1.56 0.67 4.71
CA PRO A 74 -1.13 1.89 4.01
C PRO A 74 0.34 1.85 3.56
N ALA A 75 1.23 1.29 4.38
CA ALA A 75 2.64 1.18 4.02
C ALA A 75 2.86 0.13 2.92
N ILE A 76 2.21 -1.04 3.05
CA ILE A 76 2.29 -2.13 2.07
C ILE A 76 1.75 -1.65 0.71
N SER A 77 0.57 -1.04 0.69
CA SER A 77 -0.06 -0.55 -0.53
C SER A 77 0.79 0.53 -1.19
N ARG A 78 1.35 1.46 -0.40
CA ARG A 78 2.20 2.51 -0.96
C ARG A 78 3.46 1.96 -1.61
N ILE A 79 4.18 1.07 -0.92
CA ILE A 79 5.38 0.43 -1.48
C ILE A 79 5.02 -0.35 -2.75
N THR A 80 3.89 -1.05 -2.74
CA THR A 80 3.41 -1.83 -3.89
C THR A 80 3.11 -0.96 -5.10
N LEU A 81 2.43 0.19 -4.92
CA LEU A 81 2.15 1.14 -6.01
C LEU A 81 3.43 1.76 -6.58
N GLU A 82 4.42 2.06 -5.74
CA GLU A 82 5.72 2.55 -6.23
C GLU A 82 6.45 1.47 -7.03
N MET A 83 6.37 0.20 -6.61
CA MET A 83 6.88 -0.93 -7.39
C MET A 83 6.13 -1.10 -8.72
N MET A 84 4.80 -0.95 -8.76
CA MET A 84 4.04 -0.93 -10.02
C MET A 84 4.49 0.22 -10.91
N GLY A 85 4.62 1.42 -10.33
CA GLY A 85 5.10 2.60 -11.03
C GLY A 85 6.47 2.38 -11.68
N LYS A 86 7.36 1.62 -11.03
CA LYS A 86 8.69 1.28 -11.54
C LYS A 86 8.68 0.15 -12.58
N TYR A 87 7.96 -0.95 -12.31
CA TYR A 87 8.10 -2.21 -13.06
C TYR A 87 6.96 -2.52 -14.03
N ASN A 88 5.73 -2.03 -13.78
CA ASN A 88 4.58 -2.30 -14.63
C ASN A 88 4.52 -1.33 -15.83
N LYS A 89 5.57 -1.34 -16.67
CA LYS A 89 5.70 -0.41 -17.82
C LYS A 89 5.08 -0.91 -19.11
N ASP A 90 5.18 -2.21 -19.38
CA ASP A 90 4.64 -2.82 -20.61
C ASP A 90 3.43 -3.73 -20.31
N LYS A 91 3.36 -4.27 -19.09
CA LYS A 91 2.28 -5.11 -18.59
C LYS A 91 2.26 -5.11 -17.06
N ALA A 92 1.17 -5.56 -16.46
CA ALA A 92 1.09 -5.75 -15.01
C ALA A 92 1.91 -6.98 -14.58
N ILE A 93 2.98 -6.75 -13.81
CA ILE A 93 3.81 -7.79 -13.17
C ILE A 93 3.58 -7.80 -11.66
N VAL A 94 3.54 -6.61 -11.04
CA VAL A 94 3.25 -6.42 -9.62
C VAL A 94 1.76 -6.19 -9.42
N PHE A 95 1.18 -6.89 -8.45
CA PHE A 95 -0.24 -6.82 -8.09
C PHE A 95 -0.38 -6.47 -6.60
N ASN A 96 -1.23 -5.49 -6.30
CA ASN A 96 -1.62 -5.15 -4.94
C ASN A 96 -2.88 -5.94 -4.56
N THR A 97 -3.00 -6.33 -3.29
CA THR A 97 -4.17 -7.04 -2.79
C THR A 97 -5.15 -6.06 -2.13
N TYR A 98 -6.40 -6.06 -2.59
CA TYR A 98 -7.47 -5.23 -2.01
C TYR A 98 -8.51 -6.10 -1.32
N GLN A 99 -8.85 -5.75 -0.09
CA GLN A 99 -9.67 -6.56 0.80
C GLN A 99 -11.10 -6.02 0.82
N CYS A 100 -12.00 -6.64 0.07
CA CYS A 100 -13.39 -6.18 -0.15
C CYS A 100 -14.31 -6.34 1.08
N TYR A 101 -13.83 -6.95 2.16
CA TYR A 101 -14.51 -6.90 3.46
C TYR A 101 -14.39 -5.53 4.13
N LEU A 102 -13.47 -4.65 3.71
CA LEU A 102 -13.35 -3.29 4.20
C LEU A 102 -14.38 -2.39 3.52
N LYS A 103 -14.91 -1.43 4.28
CA LYS A 103 -15.84 -0.42 3.77
C LYS A 103 -15.20 0.53 2.74
N ASP A 104 -13.88 0.70 2.79
CA ASP A 104 -13.14 1.66 1.93
C ASP A 104 -12.55 1.01 0.67
N ALA A 105 -12.70 -0.32 0.49
CA ALA A 105 -12.01 -1.08 -0.56
C ALA A 105 -12.26 -0.54 -1.98
N LEU A 106 -13.49 -0.15 -2.30
CA LEU A 106 -13.83 0.42 -3.61
C LEU A 106 -13.13 1.76 -3.84
N ASN A 107 -13.10 2.62 -2.82
CA ASN A 107 -12.47 3.94 -2.91
C ASN A 107 -10.94 3.82 -3.05
N GLU A 108 -10.32 2.89 -2.31
CA GLU A 108 -8.89 2.58 -2.45
C GLU A 108 -8.55 2.13 -3.87
N VAL A 109 -9.28 1.16 -4.42
CA VAL A 109 -9.07 0.66 -5.78
C VAL A 109 -9.27 1.76 -6.83
N SER A 110 -10.35 2.55 -6.71
CA SER A 110 -10.66 3.62 -7.66
C SER A 110 -9.56 4.69 -7.67
N THR A 111 -9.06 5.03 -6.47
CA THR A 111 -7.99 6.03 -6.30
C THR A 111 -6.68 5.55 -6.94
N ASP A 112 -6.32 4.29 -6.70
CA ASP A 112 -5.07 3.72 -7.22
C ASP A 112 -5.13 3.49 -8.74
N LEU A 113 -6.29 3.12 -9.28
CA LEU A 113 -6.54 2.99 -10.71
C LEU A 113 -6.39 4.35 -11.42
N GLU A 114 -6.95 5.41 -10.83
CA GLU A 114 -6.76 6.79 -11.33
C GLU A 114 -5.30 7.25 -11.20
N GLN A 115 -4.59 6.88 -10.13
CA GLN A 115 -3.16 7.16 -10.01
C GLN A 115 -2.37 6.46 -11.11
N ALA A 116 -2.65 5.18 -11.39
CA ALA A 116 -2.00 4.41 -12.44
C ALA A 116 -2.19 5.05 -13.83
N LYS A 117 -3.41 5.51 -14.12
CA LYS A 117 -3.73 6.24 -15.34
C LYS A 117 -2.95 7.55 -15.46
N ARG A 118 -2.87 8.34 -14.38
CA ARG A 118 -2.15 9.63 -14.37
C ARG A 118 -0.63 9.47 -14.48
N GLN A 119 -0.08 8.41 -13.91
CA GLN A 119 1.36 8.14 -13.86
C GLN A 119 1.86 7.18 -14.94
N ASN A 120 0.95 6.73 -15.82
CA ASN A 120 1.21 5.88 -16.97
C ASN A 120 1.96 4.58 -16.61
N PHE A 121 1.35 3.77 -15.74
CA PHE A 121 1.77 2.39 -15.48
C PHE A 121 0.58 1.44 -15.52
N TYR A 122 0.82 0.16 -15.82
CA TYR A 122 -0.21 -0.86 -15.84
C TYR A 122 -0.64 -1.23 -14.42
N PHE A 123 -1.91 -1.02 -14.11
CA PHE A 123 -2.47 -1.35 -12.80
C PHE A 123 -2.62 -2.87 -12.62
N GLY A 124 -2.18 -3.39 -11.47
CA GLY A 124 -2.29 -4.81 -11.12
C GLY A 124 -3.10 -4.98 -9.84
N CYS A 125 -4.24 -5.66 -9.90
CA CYS A 125 -5.14 -5.81 -8.77
C CYS A 125 -5.44 -7.28 -8.47
N LYS A 126 -5.28 -7.69 -7.21
CA LYS A 126 -5.76 -8.95 -6.65
C LYS A 126 -6.91 -8.64 -5.69
N LEU A 127 -8.13 -8.97 -6.09
CA LEU A 127 -9.31 -8.80 -5.24
C LEU A 127 -9.52 -10.02 -4.34
N VAL A 128 -9.61 -9.80 -3.04
CA VAL A 128 -9.99 -10.81 -2.05
C VAL A 128 -11.14 -10.30 -1.19
N ARG A 129 -11.82 -11.19 -0.45
CA ARG A 129 -12.73 -10.76 0.61
C ARG A 129 -11.92 -10.17 1.77
N GLY A 130 -11.08 -10.97 2.41
CA GLY A 130 -10.23 -10.58 3.53
C GLY A 130 -10.06 -11.73 4.53
N ALA A 131 -9.06 -11.65 5.41
CA ALA A 131 -8.71 -12.74 6.33
C ALA A 131 -8.71 -12.35 7.82
N TYR A 132 -8.79 -11.06 8.15
CA TYR A 132 -8.50 -10.55 9.49
C TYR A 132 -9.71 -9.96 10.24
N MET A 133 -10.92 -10.44 9.92
CA MET A 133 -12.19 -9.88 10.42
C MET A 133 -12.25 -9.74 11.94
N GLU A 134 -11.89 -10.82 12.65
CA GLU A 134 -11.97 -10.84 14.12
C GLU A 134 -10.98 -9.86 14.75
N GLN A 135 -9.76 -9.81 14.22
CA GLN A 135 -8.72 -8.91 14.71
C GLN A 135 -9.08 -7.44 14.47
N GLU A 136 -9.66 -7.11 13.32
CA GLU A 136 -10.11 -5.75 13.00
C GLU A 136 -11.21 -5.28 13.96
N ARG A 137 -12.25 -6.12 14.21
CA ARG A 137 -13.32 -5.75 15.16
C ARG A 137 -12.80 -5.62 16.58
N ALA A 138 -11.97 -6.57 17.02
CA ALA A 138 -11.39 -6.53 18.36
C ALA A 138 -10.56 -5.27 18.58
N ARG A 139 -9.77 -4.87 17.58
CA ARG A 139 -8.97 -3.64 17.61
C ARG A 139 -9.86 -2.38 17.61
N ALA A 140 -10.87 -2.32 16.76
CA ALA A 140 -11.82 -1.21 16.70
C ALA A 140 -12.54 -1.00 18.05
N ALA A 141 -12.99 -2.09 18.67
CA ALA A 141 -13.60 -2.05 20.00
C ALA A 141 -12.60 -1.61 21.09
N ALA A 142 -11.37 -2.12 21.06
CA ALA A 142 -10.35 -1.77 22.06
C ALA A 142 -9.88 -0.31 21.99
N LEU A 143 -9.82 0.26 20.78
CA LEU A 143 -9.35 1.64 20.55
C LEU A 143 -10.47 2.66 20.36
N GLY A 144 -11.73 2.22 20.32
CA GLY A 144 -12.92 3.08 20.26
C GLY A 144 -13.14 3.77 18.91
N TYR A 145 -12.64 3.21 17.80
CA TYR A 145 -12.90 3.74 16.45
C TYR A 145 -13.97 2.90 15.71
N PRO A 146 -14.61 3.45 14.66
CA PRO A 146 -15.65 2.73 13.93
C PRO A 146 -15.15 1.43 13.30
N ASP A 147 -15.97 0.38 13.35
CA ASP A 147 -15.67 -0.90 12.70
C ASP A 147 -15.38 -0.70 11.19
N PRO A 148 -14.15 -1.00 10.71
CA PRO A 148 -13.77 -0.75 9.33
C PRO A 148 -14.36 -1.76 8.34
N ILE A 149 -14.92 -2.88 8.82
CA ILE A 149 -15.42 -3.95 7.96
C ILE A 149 -16.93 -3.88 7.72
N ASN A 150 -17.33 -4.45 6.60
CA ASN A 150 -18.70 -4.56 6.16
C ASN A 150 -19.53 -5.35 7.19
N PRO A 151 -20.82 -4.99 7.38
CA PRO A 151 -21.62 -5.54 8.47
C PRO A 151 -21.95 -7.02 8.28
N THR A 152 -22.08 -7.48 7.04
CA THR A 152 -22.47 -8.86 6.71
C THR A 152 -21.64 -9.44 5.56
N TYR A 153 -21.76 -10.77 5.37
CA TYR A 153 -21.16 -11.48 4.24
C TYR A 153 -21.70 -10.98 2.89
N GLU A 154 -23.00 -10.69 2.82
CA GLU A 154 -23.68 -10.17 1.64
C GLU A 154 -23.15 -8.78 1.28
N ALA A 155 -22.96 -7.90 2.28
CA ALA A 155 -22.38 -6.58 2.07
C ALA A 155 -20.91 -6.66 1.58
N THR A 156 -20.13 -7.62 2.10
CA THR A 156 -18.77 -7.90 1.60
C THR A 156 -18.80 -8.42 0.15
N SER A 157 -19.79 -9.25 -0.16
CA SER A 157 -19.94 -9.81 -1.50
C SER A 157 -20.36 -8.72 -2.49
N ASP A 158 -21.28 -7.82 -2.14
CA ASP A 158 -21.64 -6.66 -2.94
C ASP A 158 -20.42 -5.75 -3.20
N MET A 159 -19.66 -5.44 -2.15
CA MET A 159 -18.41 -4.69 -2.27
C MET A 159 -17.44 -5.35 -3.26
N TYR A 160 -17.24 -6.67 -3.16
CA TYR A 160 -16.37 -7.41 -4.09
C TYR A 160 -16.81 -7.26 -5.55
N HIS A 161 -18.11 -7.39 -5.84
CA HIS A 161 -18.63 -7.24 -7.21
C HIS A 161 -18.49 -5.81 -7.73
N ARG A 162 -18.74 -4.81 -6.88
CA ARG A 162 -18.58 -3.40 -7.23
C ARG A 162 -17.12 -3.08 -7.56
N THR A 163 -16.20 -3.52 -6.73
CA THR A 163 -14.76 -3.34 -6.95
C THR A 163 -14.28 -4.09 -8.18
N LEU A 164 -14.78 -5.30 -8.44
CA LEU A 164 -14.48 -6.03 -9.67
C LEU A 164 -14.95 -5.27 -10.91
N THR A 165 -16.16 -4.69 -10.86
CA THR A 165 -16.73 -3.91 -11.97
C THR A 165 -15.92 -2.65 -12.23
N GLU A 166 -15.40 -1.98 -11.20
CA GLU A 166 -14.54 -0.80 -11.34
C GLU A 166 -13.19 -1.12 -12.03
N CYS A 167 -12.69 -2.34 -11.87
CA CYS A 167 -11.42 -2.79 -12.44
C CYS A 167 -11.49 -3.26 -13.91
N LEU A 168 -12.68 -3.52 -14.45
CA LEU A 168 -12.90 -4.13 -15.77
C LEU A 168 -13.29 -3.08 -16.82
#